data_AF-A0A7J4V8H3-F1
#
_entry.id   AF-A0A7J4V8H3-F1
#
_cell.length_a   1.000
_cell.length_b   1.000
_cell.length_c   1.000
_cell.angle_alpha   90.00
_cell.angle_beta   90.00
_cell.angle_gamma   90.00
#
_symmetry.space_group_name_H-M   'P 1'
#
loop_
_entity.id
_entity.type
_entity.pdbx_description
1 polymer ?
#
loop_
_entity_poly.entity_id
_entity_poly.type
_entity_poly.pdbx_seq_one_letter_code
_entity_poly.pdbx_strand_id
1 'polypeptide(L)'
;MSRNKYLFLLLPVLYLIPLLFIQVIFVPFIAIDTAVPDLILILVVYFSVREGQIPGMLFGFGAGLIFDMVTGNLLGSAALSKTLAGFMAG
;
A
#
# COMPACT_ATOMS: atom_id res chain seq x y z
N MET A 1 -5.01 12.56 24.91
CA MET A 1 -5.24 11.11 24.71
C MET A 1 -3.91 10.50 24.32
N SER A 2 -3.28 9.72 25.22
CA SER A 2 -1.96 9.12 24.98
C SER A 2 -2.08 8.12 23.81
N ARG A 3 -1.67 8.56 22.61
CA ARG A 3 -1.83 7.77 21.38
C ARG A 3 -0.67 6.78 21.29
N ASN A 4 -0.96 5.49 21.53
CA ASN A 4 0.02 4.42 21.44
C ASN A 4 0.59 4.33 20.02
N LYS A 5 1.80 4.88 19.81
CA LYS A 5 2.51 4.89 18.52
C LYS A 5 2.57 3.52 17.84
N TYR A 6 2.71 2.45 18.64
CA TYR A 6 2.74 1.08 18.13
C TYR A 6 1.44 0.64 17.46
N LEU A 7 0.28 1.07 17.98
CA LEU A 7 -1.01 0.68 17.42
C LEU A 7 -1.18 1.26 16.01
N PHE A 8 -0.70 2.48 15.79
CA PHE A 8 -0.83 3.16 14.51
C PHE A 8 0.12 2.58 13.44
N LEU A 9 1.32 2.14 13.83
CA LEU A 9 2.24 1.43 12.92
C LEU A 9 1.74 0.02 12.55
N LEU A 10 1.02 -0.66 13.44
CA LEU A 10 0.52 -2.02 13.22
C LEU A 10 -0.77 -2.08 12.38
N LEU A 11 -1.65 -1.09 12.52
CA LEU A 11 -2.95 -1.06 11.83
C LEU A 11 -2.83 -1.18 10.29
N PRO A 12 -1.98 -0.44 9.57
CA PRO A 12 -1.85 -0.55 8.11
C PRO A 12 -1.35 -1.93 7.66
N VAL A 13 -0.44 -2.53 8.42
CA VAL A 13 0.06 -3.88 8.16
C VAL A 13 -1.07 -4.90 8.31
N LEU A 14 -1.93 -4.73 9.32
CA LEU A 14 -3.12 -5.55 9.49
C LEU A 14 -4.11 -5.38 8.34
N TYR A 15 -4.34 -4.16 7.87
CA TYR A 15 -5.24 -3.89 6.73
C TYR A 15 -4.67 -4.34 5.38
N LEU A 16 -3.35 -4.47 5.24
CA LEU A 16 -2.71 -4.83 3.97
C LEU A 16 -3.19 -6.18 3.43
N ILE A 17 -3.25 -7.21 4.28
CA ILE A 17 -3.62 -8.57 3.86
C ILE A 17 -5.04 -8.62 3.24
N PRO A 18 -6.12 -8.22 3.94
CA PRO A 18 -7.46 -8.26 3.35
C PRO A 18 -7.58 -7.35 2.14
N LEU A 19 -6.93 -6.17 2.16
CA LEU A 19 -6.96 -5.24 1.04
C LEU A 19 -6.26 -5.81 -0.20
N LEU A 20 -5.22 -6.62 -0.02
CA LEU A 20 -4.52 -7.29 -1.10
C LEU A 20 -5.40 -8.35 -1.77
N PHE A 21 -6.14 -9.15 -1.00
CA PHE A 21 -7.14 -10.07 -1.57
C PHE A 21 -8.23 -9.32 -2.32
N ILE A 22 -8.72 -8.20 -1.76
CA ILE A 22 -9.71 -7.36 -2.44
C ILE A 22 -9.13 -6.79 -3.75
N GLN A 23 -7.89 -6.30 -3.73
CA GLN A 23 -7.20 -5.74 -4.89
C GLN A 23 -7.04 -6.77 -6.01
N VAL A 24 -6.68 -8.01 -5.69
CA VAL A 24 -6.40 -9.04 -6.70
C VAL A 24 -7.69 -9.68 -7.21
N ILE A 25 -8.68 -9.90 -6.35
CA ILE A 25 -9.90 -10.63 -6.70
C ILE A 25 -10.97 -9.68 -7.24
N PHE A 26 -11.27 -8.58 -6.52
CA PHE A 26 -12.48 -7.79 -6.77
C PHE A 26 -12.23 -6.54 -7.60
N VAL A 27 -11.09 -5.87 -7.43
CA VAL A 27 -10.83 -4.58 -8.10
C VAL A 27 -10.79 -4.67 -9.63
N PRO A 28 -10.36 -5.77 -10.27
CA PRO A 28 -10.47 -5.91 -11.73
C PRO A 28 -11.91 -5.80 -12.25
N PHE A 29 -12.94 -6.14 -11.45
CA PHE A 29 -14.34 -6.05 -11.86
C PHE A 29 -14.90 -4.62 -11.90
N ILE A 30 -14.21 -3.66 -11.27
CA ILE A 30 -14.58 -2.23 -11.27
C ILE A 30 -13.63 -1.40 -12.15
N ALA A 31 -12.79 -2.06 -12.95
CA ALA A 31 -11.91 -1.39 -13.90
C ALA A 31 -12.73 -0.58 -14.90
N ILE A 32 -12.27 0.64 -15.19
CA ILE A 32 -12.84 1.48 -16.24
C ILE A 32 -11.89 1.43 -17.42
N ASP A 33 -12.30 0.73 -18.47
CA ASP A 33 -11.45 0.43 -19.63
C ASP A 33 -10.12 -0.24 -19.19
N THR A 34 -8.99 0.44 -19.36
CA THR A 34 -7.65 -0.07 -18.97
C THR A 34 -7.18 0.42 -17.61
N ALA A 35 -7.95 1.30 -16.95
CA ALA A 35 -7.60 1.87 -15.66
C ALA A 35 -8.15 1.03 -14.50
N VAL A 36 -7.26 0.34 -13.78
CA VAL A 36 -7.58 -0.42 -12.57
C VAL A 36 -7.24 0.42 -11.33
N PRO A 37 -8.18 0.67 -10.41
CA PRO A 37 -7.89 1.34 -9.15
C PRO A 37 -6.81 0.61 -8.33
N ASP A 38 -5.96 1.35 -7.60
CA ASP A 38 -4.95 0.75 -6.71
C ASP A 38 -5.28 1.08 -5.25
N LEU A 39 -5.96 0.16 -4.57
CA LEU A 39 -6.34 0.31 -3.16
C LEU A 39 -5.12 0.25 -2.23
N ILE A 40 -4.08 -0.49 -2.62
CA ILE A 40 -2.85 -0.59 -1.82
C ILE A 40 -2.14 0.76 -1.83
N LEU A 41 -2.10 1.45 -2.97
CA LEU A 41 -1.57 2.81 -3.08
C LEU A 41 -2.32 3.79 -2.18
N ILE A 42 -3.66 3.72 -2.14
CA ILE A 42 -4.47 4.56 -1.26
C ILE A 42 -4.09 4.34 0.20
N LEU A 43 -3.88 3.08 0.62
CA LEU A 43 -3.46 2.76 1.98
C LEU A 43 -2.06 3.30 2.29
N VAL A 44 -1.12 3.21 1.34
CA VAL A 44 0.24 3.76 1.47
C VAL A 44 0.20 5.27 1.67
N VAL A 45 -0.52 5.99 0.80
CA VAL A 45 -0.67 7.45 0.88
C VAL A 45 -1.32 7.86 2.21
N TYR A 46 -2.40 7.19 2.61
CA TYR A 46 -3.05 7.46 3.90
C TYR A 46 -2.08 7.29 5.07
N PHE A 47 -1.29 6.23 5.07
CA PHE A 47 -0.33 5.96 6.14
C PHE A 47 0.82 6.98 6.15
N SER A 48 1.37 7.31 4.99
CA SER A 48 2.41 8.33 4.82
C SER A 48 1.96 9.70 5.36
N VAL A 49 0.76 10.16 5.00
CA VAL A 49 0.22 11.45 5.49
C VAL A 49 0.09 11.48 7.02
N ARG A 50 -0.10 10.31 7.64
CA ARG A 50 -0.37 10.19 9.08
C ARG A 50 0.89 10.03 9.93
N GLU A 51 1.82 9.17 9.51
CA GLU A 51 3.04 8.84 10.25
C GLU A 51 4.31 9.50 9.68
N GLY A 52 4.17 10.17 8.54
CA GLY A 52 5.24 10.87 7.85
C GLY A 52 5.97 9.99 6.83
N GLN A 53 6.96 10.63 6.22
CA GLN A 53 7.67 10.15 5.05
C GLN A 53 8.37 8.78 5.22
N ILE A 54 9.20 8.62 6.26
CA ILE A 54 10.04 7.41 6.44
C ILE A 54 9.21 6.15 6.69
N PRO A 55 8.24 6.13 7.64
CA PRO A 55 7.36 4.97 7.82
C PRO A 55 6.55 4.67 6.55
N GLY A 56 6.08 5.72 5.86
CA GLY A 56 5.35 5.62 4.60
C GLY A 56 6.14 4.93 3.49
N MET A 57 7.39 5.32 3.29
CA MET A 57 8.31 4.69 2.34
C MET A 57 8.52 3.20 2.64
N LEU A 58 8.84 2.86 3.89
CA LEU A 58 9.10 1.47 4.31
C LEU A 58 7.87 0.59 4.13
N PHE A 59 6.69 1.11 4.50
CA PHE A 59 5.43 0.43 4.29
C PHE A 59 5.11 0.26 2.80
N GLY A 60 5.28 1.31 1.99
CA GLY A 60 5.10 1.27 0.54
C GLY A 60 5.99 0.23 -0.15
N PHE A 61 7.27 0.17 0.24
CA PHE A 61 8.21 -0.85 -0.24
C PHE A 61 7.73 -2.27 0.07
N GLY A 62 7.43 -2.54 1.33
CA GLY A 62 6.97 -3.86 1.77
C GLY A 62 5.65 -4.28 1.11
N ALA A 63 4.66 -3.37 1.11
CA ALA A 63 3.37 -3.61 0.48
C ALA A 63 3.48 -3.85 -1.03
N GLY A 64 4.33 -3.07 -1.72
CA GLY A 64 4.57 -3.24 -3.14
C GLY A 64 5.32 -4.53 -3.49
N LEU A 65 6.30 -4.94 -2.68
CA LEU A 65 6.98 -6.23 -2.87
C LEU A 65 6.01 -7.41 -2.72
N ILE A 66 5.17 -7.39 -1.68
CA ILE A 66 4.17 -8.46 -1.48
C ILE A 66 3.18 -8.46 -2.64
N PHE A 67 2.75 -7.29 -3.10
CA PHE A 67 1.86 -7.19 -4.25
C PHE A 67 2.47 -7.78 -5.52
N ASP A 68 3.72 -7.44 -5.85
CA ASP A 68 4.41 -7.98 -7.03
C ASP A 68 4.53 -9.52 -6.96
N MET A 69 4.83 -10.06 -5.77
CA MET A 69 4.91 -11.52 -5.56
C MET A 69 3.56 -12.21 -5.77
N VAL A 70 2.44 -11.58 -5.40
CA VAL A 70 1.11 -12.18 -5.52
C VAL A 70 0.56 -12.06 -6.94
N THR A 71 0.79 -10.94 -7.63
CA THR A 71 0.25 -10.75 -8.99
C THR A 71 1.11 -11.38 -10.09
N GLY A 72 2.35 -11.76 -9.77
CA GLY A 72 3.29 -12.29 -10.77
C GLY A 72 3.80 -11.24 -11.75
N ASN A 73 3.72 -9.95 -11.40
CA ASN A 73 4.28 -8.86 -12.18
C ASN A 73 5.81 -8.82 -12.05
N LEU A 74 6.45 -7.87 -12.78
CA LEU A 74 7.88 -7.62 -12.62
C LEU A 74 8.19 -7.28 -11.15
N LEU A 75 8.93 -8.17 -10.50
CA LEU A 75 9.28 -8.04 -9.09
C LEU A 75 10.03 -6.73 -8.83
N GLY A 76 9.54 -5.94 -7.88
CA GLY A 76 10.13 -4.66 -7.49
C GLY A 76 9.51 -3.46 -8.20
N SER A 77 8.67 -3.65 -9.23
CA SER A 77 8.02 -2.54 -9.93
C SER A 77 7.00 -1.82 -9.04
N ALA A 78 6.09 -2.56 -8.38
CA ALA A 78 5.17 -1.97 -7.42
C ALA A 78 5.89 -1.53 -6.14
N ALA A 79 6.93 -2.26 -5.71
CA ALA A 79 7.76 -1.86 -4.57
C ALA A 79 8.36 -0.46 -4.77
N LEU A 80 9.01 -0.22 -5.90
CA LEU A 80 9.60 1.07 -6.21
C LEU A 80 8.52 2.17 -6.33
N SER A 81 7.46 1.90 -7.10
CA SER A 81 6.36 2.86 -7.30
C SER A 81 5.71 3.28 -5.99
N LYS A 82 5.38 2.32 -5.11
CA LYS A 82 4.72 2.60 -3.83
C LYS A 82 5.68 3.21 -2.80
N THR A 83 6.98 2.91 -2.88
CA THR A 83 7.99 3.62 -2.08
C THR A 83 8.03 5.10 -2.43
N LEU A 84 8.07 5.42 -3.73
CA LEU A 84 8.07 6.80 -4.22
C LEU A 84 6.77 7.52 -3.85
N ALA A 85 5.62 6.87 -4.02
CA ALA A 85 4.34 7.43 -3.58
C ALA A 85 4.33 7.70 -2.06
N GLY A 86 4.88 6.77 -1.28
CA GLY A 86 5.01 6.92 0.16
C GLY A 86 5.94 8.06 0.56
N PHE A 87 7.03 8.27 -0.18
CA PHE A 87 7.96 9.41 -0.03
C PHE A 87 7.30 10.75 -0.38
N MET A 88 6.49 10.79 -1.44
CA MET A 88 5.87 12.04 -1.90
C MET A 88 4.68 12.47 -1.03
N ALA A 89 3.97 11.52 -0.44
CA ALA A 89 2.76 11.78 0.32
C ALA A 89 3.00 12.13 1.80
N GLY A 90 4.12 11.70 2.38
CA GLY A 90 4.45 11.87 3.81
C GLY A 90 5.47 12.97 4.06
#